data_AF-A0ABC9YYL4-F1
#
_entry.id   AF-A0ABC9YYL4-F1
#
_cell.length_a   1.000
_cell.length_b   1.000
_cell.length_c   1.000
_cell.angle_alpha   90.00
_cell.angle_beta   90.00
_cell.angle_gamma   90.00
#
_symmetry.space_group_name_H-M   'P 1'
#
loop_
_entity.id
_entity.type
_entity.pdbx_description
1 polymer ?
#
loop_
_entity_poly.entity_id
_entity_poly.type
_entity_poly.pdbx_seq_one_letter_code
_entity_poly.pdbx_strand_id
1 'polypeptide(L)'
;MTLITVTSEKGRLSLDQRRELARTLTDAVLVPEVGQPAPAARIGFQVHFVEREPDTMAIGGMPVSDQQHRVDVMVIDIAVMDGDWPREVRAEVIERTFAALTGATGPKRRLLPGGSISG
;
A
#
# COMPACT_ATOMS: atom_id res chain seq x y z
N MET A 1 9.50 -10.57 12.21
CA MET A 1 8.54 -10.91 11.15
C MET A 1 7.60 -9.73 11.04
N THR A 2 7.65 -9.04 9.93
CA THR A 2 6.85 -7.83 9.67
C THR A 2 5.67 -8.21 8.78
N LEU A 3 4.46 -7.85 9.20
CA LEU A 3 3.23 -8.13 8.50
C LEU A 3 2.63 -6.83 7.97
N ILE A 4 2.34 -6.81 6.67
CA ILE A 4 1.67 -5.71 5.99
C ILE A 4 0.31 -6.24 5.52
N THR A 5 -0.78 -5.66 6.00
CA THR A 5 -2.13 -6.01 5.54
C THR A 5 -2.70 -4.88 4.69
N VAL A 6 -3.12 -5.23 3.49
CA VAL A 6 -3.77 -4.34 2.53
C VAL A 6 -5.25 -4.68 2.51
N THR A 7 -6.07 -3.84 3.15
CA THR A 7 -7.53 -3.98 3.14
C THR A 7 -8.13 -3.04 2.10
N SER A 8 -8.95 -3.57 1.19
CA SER A 8 -9.62 -2.79 0.15
C SER A 8 -11.04 -3.27 -0.13
N GLU A 9 -11.84 -2.46 -0.83
CA GLU A 9 -13.09 -2.92 -1.44
C GLU A 9 -12.79 -4.11 -2.38
N LYS A 10 -13.71 -5.07 -2.43
CA LYS A 10 -13.62 -6.23 -3.31
C LYS A 10 -13.54 -5.82 -4.78
N GLY A 11 -12.61 -6.43 -5.51
CA GLY A 11 -12.38 -6.14 -6.92
C GLY A 11 -11.63 -4.83 -7.19
N ARG A 12 -11.26 -4.07 -6.15
CA ARG A 12 -10.53 -2.80 -6.30
C ARG A 12 -9.13 -2.96 -6.89
N LEU A 13 -8.44 -4.05 -6.55
CA LEU A 13 -7.07 -4.34 -6.96
C LEU A 13 -7.03 -5.52 -7.92
N SER A 14 -6.48 -5.29 -9.11
CA SER A 14 -6.15 -6.37 -10.05
C SER A 14 -4.99 -7.23 -9.54
N LEU A 15 -4.83 -8.43 -10.10
CA LEU A 15 -3.73 -9.32 -9.73
C LEU A 15 -2.35 -8.68 -9.97
N ASP A 16 -2.18 -7.93 -11.06
CA ASP A 16 -0.92 -7.26 -11.35
C ASP A 16 -0.63 -6.13 -10.36
N GLN A 17 -1.65 -5.41 -9.91
CA GLN A 17 -1.49 -4.42 -8.84
C GLN A 17 -1.13 -5.09 -7.51
N ARG A 18 -1.74 -6.24 -7.18
CA ARG A 18 -1.36 -7.01 -5.98
C ARG A 18 0.09 -7.50 -6.05
N ARG A 19 0.55 -7.97 -7.21
CA ARG A 19 1.95 -8.38 -7.42
C ARG A 19 2.92 -7.23 -7.21
N GLU A 20 2.60 -6.08 -7.81
CA GLU A 20 3.42 -4.88 -7.68
C GLU A 20 3.46 -4.40 -6.22
N LEU A 21 2.29 -4.27 -5.59
CA LEU A 21 2.18 -3.87 -4.18
C LEU A 21 2.91 -4.83 -3.24
N ALA A 22 2.78 -6.15 -3.43
CA ALA A 22 3.47 -7.12 -2.58
C ALA A 22 4.99 -6.88 -2.58
N ARG A 23 5.56 -6.61 -3.76
CA ARG A 23 6.98 -6.30 -3.92
C ARG A 23 7.34 -4.95 -3.34
N THR A 24 6.63 -3.89 -3.72
CA THR A 24 7.00 -2.51 -3.37
C THR A 24 6.71 -2.17 -1.91
N LEU A 25 5.64 -2.69 -1.32
CA LEU A 25 5.35 -2.54 0.11
C LEU A 25 6.39 -3.27 0.97
N THR A 26 6.84 -4.45 0.55
CA THR A 26 7.93 -5.15 1.24
C THR A 26 9.18 -4.27 1.28
N ASP A 27 9.60 -3.71 0.14
CA ASP A 27 10.78 -2.84 0.08
C ASP A 27 10.57 -1.50 0.81
N ALA A 28 9.35 -0.97 0.81
CA ALA A 28 8.98 0.28 1.49
C ALA A 28 9.19 0.20 3.00
N VAL A 29 9.00 -0.98 3.60
CA VAL A 29 9.23 -1.20 5.03
C VAL A 29 10.65 -1.72 5.30
N LEU A 30 11.12 -2.68 4.50
CA LEU A 30 12.43 -3.31 4.68
C LEU A 30 13.59 -2.31 4.64
N VAL A 31 13.60 -1.40 3.66
CA VAL A 31 14.76 -0.52 3.46
C VAL A 31 14.95 0.46 4.61
N PRO A 32 13.92 1.17 5.11
CA PRO A 32 14.06 2.00 6.30
C PRO A 32 14.34 1.17 7.56
N GLU A 33 13.71 0.00 7.72
CA GLU A 33 13.88 -0.85 8.90
C GLU A 33 15.31 -1.38 9.05
N VAL A 34 15.95 -1.76 7.93
CA VAL A 34 17.32 -2.29 7.91
C VAL A 34 18.37 -1.21 7.64
N GLY A 35 17.96 -0.02 7.19
CA GLY A 35 18.83 1.10 6.80
C GLY A 35 19.54 0.92 5.46
N GLN A 36 19.34 -0.20 4.76
CA GLN A 36 19.94 -0.50 3.47
C GLN A 36 19.10 -1.52 2.67
N PRO A 37 19.26 -1.59 1.34
CA PRO A 37 18.68 -2.67 0.54
C PRO A 37 19.24 -4.03 0.97
N ALA A 38 18.36 -4.92 1.46
CA ALA A 38 18.74 -6.25 1.90
C ALA A 38 17.79 -7.32 1.30
N PRO A 39 17.93 -7.68 0.02
CA PRO A 39 17.00 -8.60 -0.65
C PRO A 39 16.79 -9.94 0.07
N ALA A 40 17.82 -10.46 0.72
CA ALA A 40 17.75 -11.70 1.51
C ALA A 40 16.82 -11.60 2.73
N ALA A 41 16.63 -10.40 3.29
CA ALA A 41 15.77 -10.17 4.46
C ALA A 41 14.28 -10.12 4.11
N ARG A 42 13.90 -10.07 2.82
CA ARG A 42 12.50 -10.07 2.37
C ARG A 42 11.70 -11.26 2.89
N ILE A 43 12.36 -12.39 3.16
CA ILE A 43 11.71 -13.59 3.71
C ILE A 43 11.05 -13.34 5.08
N GLY A 44 11.49 -12.28 5.80
CA GLY A 44 10.91 -11.85 7.07
C GLY A 44 9.69 -10.93 6.94
N PHE A 45 9.20 -10.69 5.73
CA PHE A 45 8.09 -9.78 5.43
C PHE A 45 6.95 -10.54 4.75
N GLN A 46 5.72 -10.22 5.15
CA GLN A 46 4.51 -10.79 4.56
C GLN A 46 3.57 -9.67 4.14
N VAL A 47 2.92 -9.85 2.98
CA VAL A 47 1.86 -8.96 2.51
C VAL A 47 0.57 -9.75 2.34
N HIS A 48 -0.45 -9.40 3.12
CA HIS A 48 -1.77 -10.02 3.07
C HIS A 48 -2.74 -9.07 2.38
N PHE A 49 -3.51 -9.57 1.40
CA PHE A 49 -4.56 -8.81 0.76
C PHE A 49 -5.91 -9.28 1.31
N VAL A 50 -6.66 -8.34 1.89
CA VAL A 50 -7.99 -8.59 2.46
C VAL A 50 -9.00 -7.76 1.68
N GLU A 51 -9.97 -8.44 1.07
CA GLU A 51 -11.07 -7.79 0.37
C GLU A 51 -12.30 -7.73 1.26
N ARG A 52 -12.99 -6.60 1.22
CA ARG A 52 -14.20 -6.33 1.98
C ARG A 52 -15.32 -5.92 1.04
N GLU A 53 -16.52 -6.40 1.32
CA GLU A 53 -17.72 -5.88 0.66
C GLU A 53 -17.98 -4.45 1.16
N PRO A 54 -18.55 -3.54 0.34
CA PRO A 54 -18.76 -2.14 0.73
C PRO A 54 -19.63 -1.92 1.98
N ASP A 55 -20.50 -2.87 2.31
CA ASP A 55 -21.36 -2.85 3.51
C ASP A 55 -20.65 -3.34 4.78
N THR A 56 -19.42 -3.88 4.65
CA THR A 56 -18.58 -4.34 5.78
C THR A 56 -17.52 -3.33 6.23
N MET A 57 -17.47 -2.17 5.57
CA MET A 57 -16.59 -1.04 5.89
C MET A 57 -17.45 0.19 6.17
N ALA A 58 -17.01 1.06 7.08
CA ALA A 58 -17.70 2.32 7.36
C ALA A 58 -16.71 3.49 7.45
N ILE A 59 -17.13 4.65 6.95
CA ILE A 59 -16.38 5.91 6.98
C ILE A 59 -17.30 6.98 7.56
N GLY A 60 -16.81 7.75 8.54
CA GLY A 60 -17.62 8.78 9.20
C GLY A 60 -18.86 8.23 9.92
N GLY A 61 -18.85 6.95 10.33
CA GLY A 61 -19.98 6.28 10.98
C GLY A 61 -21.05 5.73 10.03
N MET A 62 -20.81 5.73 8.72
CA MET A 62 -21.76 5.24 7.72
C MET A 62 -21.12 4.17 6.82
N PRO A 63 -21.82 3.06 6.51
CA PRO A 63 -21.31 2.03 5.59
C PRO A 63 -20.84 2.63 4.26
N VAL A 64 -19.80 2.06 3.64
CA VAL A 64 -19.30 2.56 2.35
C VAL A 64 -20.36 2.41 1.25
N SER A 65 -21.20 1.38 1.34
CA SER A 65 -22.38 1.19 0.47
C SER A 65 -23.39 2.35 0.51
N ASP A 66 -23.44 3.08 1.62
CA ASP A 66 -24.46 4.09 1.88
C ASP A 66 -23.94 5.51 1.61
N GLN A 67 -22.66 5.65 1.25
CA GLN A 67 -22.05 6.93 0.93
C GLN A 67 -22.62 7.48 -0.39
N GLN A 68 -23.08 8.74 -0.36
CA GLN A 68 -23.61 9.41 -1.55
C GLN A 68 -22.56 9.63 -2.64
N HIS A 69 -21.28 9.73 -2.24
CA HIS A 69 -20.14 9.81 -3.13
C HIS A 69 -19.35 8.51 -3.02
N ARG A 70 -18.95 7.94 -4.16
CA ARG A 70 -18.10 6.75 -4.17
C ARG A 70 -16.74 7.11 -3.58
N VAL A 71 -16.47 6.61 -2.38
CA VAL A 71 -15.18 6.79 -1.70
C VAL A 71 -14.28 5.63 -2.10
N ASP A 72 -13.14 5.93 -2.72
CA ASP A 72 -12.08 4.94 -2.92
C ASP A 72 -11.24 4.87 -1.64
N VAL A 73 -11.32 3.73 -0.95
CA VAL A 73 -10.68 3.54 0.35
C VAL A 73 -9.80 2.28 0.36
N MET A 74 -8.64 2.43 0.98
CA MET A 74 -7.71 1.35 1.28
C MET A 74 -7.07 1.60 2.63
N VAL A 75 -6.95 0.55 3.43
CA VAL A 75 -6.28 0.59 4.75
C VAL A 75 -5.03 -0.26 4.68
N ILE A 76 -3.91 0.30 5.11
CA ILE A 76 -2.63 -0.41 5.21
C ILE A 76 -2.25 -0.51 6.68
N ASP A 77 -2.26 -1.72 7.21
CA ASP A 77 -1.78 -2.00 8.56
C ASP A 77 -0.38 -2.61 8.48
N ILE A 78 0.59 -2.03 9.19
CA ILE A 78 1.96 -2.54 9.25
C ILE A 78 2.26 -2.89 10.70
N ALA A 79 2.40 -4.18 10.97
CA ALA A 79 2.74 -4.73 12.28
C ALA A 79 4.19 -5.22 12.26
N VAL A 80 5.00 -4.68 13.17
CA VAL A 80 6.42 -5.00 13.34
C VAL A 80 6.67 -5.66 14.69
N MET A 81 7.64 -6.58 14.76
CA MET A 81 7.89 -7.38 15.95
C MET A 81 8.51 -6.62 17.13
N ASP A 82 9.27 -5.55 16.86
CA ASP A 82 10.00 -4.77 17.88
C ASP A 82 9.78 -3.27 17.64
N GLY A 83 8.51 -2.90 17.77
CA GLY A 83 7.89 -1.75 17.11
C GLY A 83 8.11 -0.38 17.71
N ASP A 84 9.34 -0.03 18.09
CA ASP A 84 9.69 1.37 18.37
C ASP A 84 10.64 1.93 17.31
N TRP A 85 10.14 1.98 16.06
CA TRP A 85 10.83 2.75 15.03
C TRP A 85 11.01 4.19 15.50
N PRO A 86 12.25 4.73 15.41
CA PRO A 86 12.48 6.16 15.52
C PRO A 86 11.53 6.92 14.61
N ARG A 87 11.18 8.15 15.01
CA ARG A 87 10.19 8.96 14.29
C ARG A 87 10.55 9.12 12.81
N GLU A 88 11.83 9.21 12.51
CA GLU A 88 12.39 9.39 11.17
C GLU A 88 12.17 8.14 10.32
N VAL A 89 12.46 6.96 10.87
CA VAL A 89 12.20 5.67 10.21
C VAL A 89 10.71 5.50 9.95
N ARG A 90 9.86 5.82 10.94
CA ARG A 90 8.41 5.76 10.79
C ARG A 90 7.89 6.69 9.69
N ALA A 91 8.40 7.92 9.64
CA ALA A 91 8.03 8.88 8.60
C ALA A 91 8.43 8.37 7.20
N GLU A 92 9.65 7.85 7.07
CA GLU A 92 10.14 7.30 5.81
C GLU A 92 9.32 6.08 5.35
N VAL A 93 8.95 5.18 6.28
CA VAL A 93 8.06 4.05 5.96
C VAL A 93 6.70 4.53 5.45
N ILE A 94 6.10 5.55 6.08
CA ILE A 94 4.82 6.12 5.64
C ILE A 94 4.94 6.70 4.22
N GLU A 95 5.96 7.51 3.97
CA GLU A 95 6.20 8.14 2.66
C GLU A 95 6.42 7.10 1.56
N ARG A 96 7.28 6.10 1.81
CA ARG A 96 7.55 5.01 0.86
C ARG A 96 6.32 4.13 0.64
N THR A 97 5.54 3.86 1.68
CA THR A 97 4.27 3.13 1.57
C THR A 97 3.29 3.88 0.69
N PHE A 98 3.15 5.19 0.87
CA PHE A 98 2.30 6.02 0.02
C PHE A 98 2.79 6.07 -1.44
N ALA A 99 4.11 6.15 -1.66
CA ALA A 99 4.70 6.07 -3.00
C ALA A 99 4.43 4.71 -3.67
N ALA A 100 4.52 3.61 -2.93
CA ALA A 100 4.20 2.27 -3.42
C ALA A 100 2.71 2.15 -3.82
N LEU A 101 1.81 2.67 -2.99
CA LEU A 101 0.37 2.70 -3.29
C LEU A 101 0.08 3.52 -4.55
N THR A 102 0.58 4.75 -4.63
CA THR A 102 0.36 5.63 -5.78
C THR A 102 0.95 5.07 -7.06
N GLY A 103 2.13 4.44 -6.99
CA GLY A 103 2.76 3.77 -8.14
C GLY A 103 1.95 2.60 -8.69
N ALA A 104 1.33 1.79 -7.82
CA ALA A 104 0.56 0.61 -8.23
C ALA A 104 -0.91 0.93 -8.58
N THR A 105 -1.52 1.92 -7.91
CA THR A 105 -2.97 2.19 -7.97
C THR A 105 -3.34 3.50 -8.64
N GLY A 106 -2.38 4.42 -8.78
CA GLY A 106 -2.60 5.70 -9.44
C GLY A 106 -2.93 5.54 -10.92
N PRO A 107 -3.42 6.60 -11.59
CA PRO A 107 -3.64 6.57 -13.03
C PRO A 107 -2.34 6.12 -13.71
N LYS A 108 -2.41 5.05 -14.52
CA LYS A 108 -1.26 4.64 -15.36
C LYS A 108 -0.81 5.89 -16.09
N ARG A 109 0.41 6.36 -15.81
CA ARG A 109 1.02 7.48 -16.54
C ARG A 109 0.92 7.12 -18.02
N ARG A 110 -0.04 7.74 -18.71
CA ARG A 110 -0.35 7.40 -20.10
C ARG A 110 0.88 7.89 -20.88
N LEU A 111 1.74 6.96 -21.29
CA LEU A 111 2.70 7.25 -22.35
C LEU A 111 1.84 7.61 -23.56
N LEU A 112 1.72 8.90 -23.83
CA LEU A 112 1.19 9.35 -25.11
C LEU A 112 2.10 8.74 -26.19
N PRO A 113 1.54 8.18 -27.27
CA PRO A 113 2.34 7.74 -28.39
C PRO A 113 3.06 8.97 -28.96
N GLY A 114 4.36 9.06 -28.72
CA GLY A 114 5.19 10.24 -28.97
C GLY A 114 5.64 10.87 -27.66
N GLY A 115 6.83 10.49 -27.19
CA GLY A 115 7.40 11.00 -25.95
C GLY A 115 7.60 12.51 -26.00
N SER A 116 6.83 13.23 -25.18
CA SER A 116 7.31 14.47 -24.58
C SER A 116 6.68 14.60 -23.19
N ILE A 117 7.52 15.01 -22.23
CA ILE A 117 7.14 15.28 -20.85
C ILE A 117 6.71 16.74 -20.82
N SER A 118 5.54 17.06 -20.28
CA SER A 118 5.10 18.43 -20.03
C SER A 118 4.65 18.55 -18.59
N GLY A 119 5.33 19.44 -17.84
CA GLY A 119 4.85 20.19 -16.66
C GLY A 119 4.35 19.40 -15.48
#